data_AF-A0A424S1U9-F1
#
_entry.id   AF-A0A424S1U9-F1
#
_cell.length_a   1.000
_cell.length_b   1.000
_cell.length_c   1.000
_cell.angle_alpha   90.00
_cell.angle_beta   90.00
_cell.angle_gamma   90.00
#
_symmetry.space_group_name_H-M   'P 1'
#
loop_
_entity.id
_entity.type
_entity.pdbx_description
1 polymer ?
#
loop_
_entity_poly.entity_id
_entity_poly.type
_entity_poly.pdbx_seq_one_letter_code
_entity_poly.pdbx_strand_id
1 'polypeptide(L)'
;MFNKLKKNYFLLISTFLILYFIFNLLDGERGLFSYFKKKEILISLQNEEVDLLNKIDNLSFKNSLLSEKLDLDFIETLIRKKFLFGKEDETLYMIDKNDN
;
A
#
# COMPACT_ATOMS: atom_id res chain seq x y z
N MET A 1 -30.93 33.24 42.40
CA MET A 1 -30.10 32.35 41.56
C MET A 1 -30.94 31.27 40.86
N PHE A 2 -31.77 30.53 41.59
CA PHE A 2 -32.70 29.52 41.06
C PHE A 2 -33.65 30.03 39.94
N ASN A 3 -34.19 31.25 40.07
CA ASN A 3 -35.08 31.82 39.04
C ASN A 3 -34.38 32.06 37.69
N LYS A 4 -33.06 32.33 37.67
CA LYS A 4 -32.28 32.46 36.42
C LYS A 4 -32.08 31.11 35.74
N LEU A 5 -31.80 30.07 36.53
CA LEU A 5 -31.68 28.68 36.07
C LEU A 5 -32.99 28.17 35.46
N LYS A 6 -34.13 28.43 36.14
CA LYS A 6 -35.46 28.01 35.65
C LYS A 6 -35.84 28.70 34.33
N LYS A 7 -35.43 29.95 34.14
CA LYS A 7 -35.68 30.72 32.91
C LYS A 7 -34.89 30.20 31.71
N ASN A 8 -33.70 29.63 31.93
CA ASN A 8 -32.81 29.12 30.88
C ASN A 8 -32.70 27.59 30.86
N TYR A 9 -33.63 26.88 31.50
CA TYR A 9 -33.56 25.42 31.71
C TYR A 9 -33.44 24.63 30.39
N PHE A 10 -34.18 25.04 29.35
CA PHE A 10 -34.11 24.42 28.04
C PHE A 10 -32.71 24.53 27.40
N LEU A 11 -32.08 25.70 27.53
CA LEU A 11 -30.71 25.90 27.04
C LEU A 11 -29.75 24.97 27.79
N LEU A 12 -29.89 24.87 29.12
CA LEU A 12 -29.04 24.02 29.95
C LEU A 12 -29.14 22.54 29.53
N ILE A 13 -30.37 22.02 29.36
CA ILE A 13 -30.59 20.62 28.98
C ILE A 13 -30.03 20.32 27.58
N SER A 14 -30.20 21.26 26.65
CA SER A 14 -29.69 21.13 25.28
C SER A 14 -28.16 21.09 25.27
N THR A 15 -27.50 21.95 26.04
CA THR A 15 -26.04 21.95 26.16
C THR A 15 -25.52 20.61 26.70
N PHE A 16 -26.15 20.05 27.75
CA PHE A 16 -25.76 18.75 28.28
C PHE A 16 -25.97 17.61 27.27
N LEU A 17 -27.06 17.65 26.50
CA LEU A 17 -27.30 16.67 25.43
C LEU A 17 -26.20 16.73 24.38
N ILE A 18 -25.83 17.93 23.92
CA ILE A 18 -24.76 18.12 22.93
C ILE A 18 -23.42 17.62 23.48
N LEU A 19 -23.09 17.95 24.73
CA LEU A 19 -21.88 17.47 25.40
C LEU A 19 -21.84 15.94 25.48
N TYR A 20 -22.96 15.28 25.77
CA TYR A 20 -23.04 13.82 25.81
C TYR A 20 -22.67 13.19 24.45
N PHE A 21 -23.18 13.75 23.35
CA PHE A 21 -22.82 13.30 22.01
C PHE A 21 -21.35 13.57 21.67
N ILE A 22 -20.82 14.74 22.02
CA ILE A 22 -19.42 15.09 21.75
C ILE A 22 -18.48 14.15 22.50
N PHE A 23 -18.72 13.89 23.79
CA PHE A 23 -17.90 12.95 24.55
C PHE A 23 -17.97 11.53 23.99
N ASN A 24 -19.16 11.02 23.67
CA ASN A 24 -19.29 9.69 23.04
C ASN A 24 -18.67 9.61 21.64
N LEU A 25 -18.63 10.73 20.90
CA LEU A 25 -18.03 10.77 19.57
C LEU A 25 -16.50 10.80 19.64
N LEU A 26 -15.94 11.56 20.58
CA LEU A 26 -14.49 11.72 20.69
C LEU A 26 -13.84 10.56 21.45
N ASP A 27 -14.53 9.96 22.42
CA ASP A 27 -13.99 8.96 23.32
C ASP A 27 -14.29 7.51 22.86
N GLY A 28 -13.59 6.54 23.48
CA GLY A 28 -13.79 5.11 23.31
C GLY A 28 -13.13 4.48 22.07
N GLU A 29 -13.22 3.15 21.99
CA GLU A 29 -12.59 2.36 20.90
C GLU A 29 -13.29 2.46 19.54
N ARG A 30 -14.46 3.09 19.52
CA ARG A 30 -15.27 3.33 18.31
C ARG A 30 -15.46 4.82 18.03
N GLY A 31 -14.84 5.68 18.84
CA GLY A 31 -14.84 7.13 18.64
C GLY A 31 -13.92 7.57 17.50
N LEU A 32 -13.96 8.88 17.24
CA LEU A 32 -13.27 9.55 16.14
C LEU A 32 -11.73 9.39 16.22
N PHE A 33 -11.15 9.55 17.42
CA PHE A 33 -9.70 9.38 17.60
C PHE A 33 -9.27 7.93 17.38
N SER A 34 -10.08 6.96 17.77
CA SER A 34 -9.80 5.54 17.52
C SER A 34 -9.86 5.21 16.03
N TYR A 35 -10.82 5.79 15.31
CA TYR A 35 -10.93 5.63 13.86
C TYR A 35 -9.66 6.10 13.14
N PHE A 36 -9.13 7.29 13.46
CA PHE A 36 -7.91 7.78 12.82
C PHE A 36 -6.70 6.89 13.10
N LYS A 37 -6.50 6.45 14.34
CA LYS A 37 -5.41 5.52 14.70
C LYS A 37 -5.52 4.20 13.94
N LYS A 38 -6.72 3.60 13.92
CA LYS A 38 -6.96 2.33 13.21
C LYS A 38 -6.77 2.47 11.70
N LYS A 39 -7.13 3.61 11.13
CA LYS A 39 -6.89 3.92 9.71
C LYS A 39 -5.40 3.97 9.38
N GLU A 40 -4.61 4.60 10.24
CA GLU A 40 -3.14 4.66 10.06
C GLU A 40 -2.51 3.26 10.14
N ILE A 41 -2.90 2.47 11.15
CA ILE A 41 -2.45 1.07 11.30
C ILE A 41 -2.84 0.22 10.09
N LEU A 42 -4.05 0.41 9.56
CA LEU A 42 -4.50 -0.31 8.37
C LEU A 42 -3.64 0.02 7.15
N ILE A 43 -3.29 1.30 6.96
CA ILE A 43 -2.42 1.73 5.86
C ILE A 43 -1.01 1.14 6.03
N SER A 44 -0.45 1.13 7.24
CA SER A 44 0.87 0.52 7.47
C SER A 44 0.87 -0.97 7.17
N LEU A 45 -0.18 -1.69 7.58
CA LEU A 45 -0.32 -3.12 7.32
C LEU A 45 -0.48 -3.43 5.83
N GLN A 46 -1.24 -2.62 5.08
CA GLN A 46 -1.35 -2.77 3.63
C GLN A 46 -0.03 -2.56 2.91
N ASN A 47 0.77 -1.57 3.35
CA ASN A 47 2.09 -1.36 2.77
C ASN A 47 3.05 -2.52 3.08
N GLU A 48 3.00 -3.04 4.30
CA GLU A 48 3.78 -4.21 4.70
C GLU A 48 3.38 -5.47 3.92
N GLU A 49 2.08 -5.68 3.70
CA GLU A 49 1.55 -6.77 2.87
C GLU A 49 2.12 -6.71 1.45
N VAL A 50 2.10 -5.54 0.82
CA VAL A 50 2.65 -5.34 -0.53
C VAL A 50 4.16 -5.60 -0.56
N ASP A 51 4.92 -5.13 0.42
CA ASP A 51 6.36 -5.38 0.52
C ASP A 51 6.68 -6.88 0.69
N LEU A 52 5.90 -7.58 1.52
CA LEU A 52 6.02 -9.03 1.72
C LEU A 52 5.68 -9.82 0.46
N LEU A 53 4.62 -9.45 -0.27
CA LEU A 53 4.28 -10.07 -1.55
C LEU A 53 5.42 -9.90 -2.56
N ASN A 54 5.96 -8.69 -2.69
CA ASN A 54 7.12 -8.43 -3.57
C ASN A 54 8.35 -9.26 -3.18
N LYS A 55 8.59 -9.45 -1.87
CA LYS A 55 9.68 -10.32 -1.38
C LYS A 55 9.44 -11.78 -1.74
N ILE A 56 8.21 -12.28 -1.58
CA ILE A 56 7.82 -13.65 -1.94
C ILE A 56 7.99 -13.86 -3.44
N ASP A 57 7.54 -12.93 -4.27
CA ASP A 57 7.66 -13.03 -5.74
C ASP A 57 9.13 -13.05 -6.17
N ASN A 58 9.97 -12.19 -5.58
CA ASN A 58 11.40 -12.17 -5.86
C ASN A 58 12.08 -13.48 -5.42
N LEU A 59 11.72 -14.03 -4.26
CA LEU A 59 12.24 -15.31 -3.78
C LEU A 59 11.77 -16.47 -4.66
N SER A 60 10.51 -16.47 -5.06
CA SER A 60 9.92 -17.46 -5.97
C SER A 60 10.64 -17.44 -7.32
N PHE A 61 10.87 -16.25 -7.87
CA PHE A 61 11.64 -16.07 -9.10
C PHE A 61 13.07 -16.61 -8.96
N LYS A 62 13.79 -16.23 -7.90
CA LYS A 62 15.15 -16.74 -7.62
C LYS A 62 15.16 -18.27 -7.47
N ASN A 63 14.20 -18.85 -6.77
CA ASN A 63 14.09 -20.29 -6.62
C ASN A 63 13.77 -20.99 -7.94
N SER A 64 12.95 -20.37 -8.80
CA SER A 64 12.71 -20.86 -10.15
C SER A 64 13.99 -20.86 -10.99
N LEU A 65 14.88 -19.88 -10.80
CA LEU A 65 16.19 -19.84 -11.48
C LEU A 65 17.17 -20.89 -10.95
N LEU A 66 17.00 -21.34 -9.70
CA LEU A 66 17.82 -22.39 -9.08
C LEU A 66 17.28 -23.81 -9.36
N SER A 67 16.11 -23.93 -10.00
CA SER A 67 15.57 -25.22 -10.39
C SER A 67 16.44 -25.86 -11.48
N GLU A 68 16.69 -27.17 -11.38
CA GLU A 68 17.50 -27.92 -12.35
C GLU A 68 16.94 -27.88 -13.77
N LYS A 69 15.65 -27.60 -13.92
CA LYS A 69 14.98 -27.48 -15.22
C LYS A 69 14.91 -26.02 -15.69
N LEU A 70 16.08 -25.43 -15.88
CA LEU A 70 16.24 -24.09 -16.41
C LEU A 70 15.98 -24.09 -17.92
N ASP A 71 15.13 -23.19 -18.40
CA ASP A 71 14.91 -22.98 -19.83
C ASP A 71 16.12 -22.23 -20.42
N LEU A 72 17.08 -23.00 -20.96
CA LEU A 72 18.32 -22.47 -21.53
C LEU A 72 18.04 -21.55 -22.72
N ASP A 73 16.99 -21.81 -23.50
CA ASP A 73 16.61 -20.99 -24.65
C ASP A 73 16.07 -19.63 -24.18
N PHE A 74 15.33 -19.61 -23.08
CA PHE A 74 14.88 -18.37 -22.44
C PHE A 74 16.06 -17.54 -21.92
N ILE A 75 17.06 -18.17 -21.30
CA ILE A 75 18.27 -17.46 -20.84
C ILE A 75 19.10 -16.94 -22.01
N GLU A 76 19.32 -17.75 -23.04
CA GLU A 76 20.03 -17.31 -24.26
C GLU A 76 19.31 -16.09 -24.87
N THR A 77 17.97 -16.13 -24.94
CA THR A 77 17.15 -15.00 -25.41
C THR A 77 17.36 -13.74 -24.57
N LEU A 78 17.40 -13.87 -23.23
CA LEU A 78 17.66 -12.75 -22.33
C LEU A 78 19.07 -12.17 -22.51
N ILE A 79 20.09 -13.02 -22.68
CA ILE A 79 21.48 -12.60 -22.89
C ILE A 79 21.60 -11.86 -24.23
N ARG A 80 21.07 -12.43 -25.32
CA ARG A 80 21.06 -11.79 -26.65
C ARG A 80 20.35 -10.44 -26.62
N LYS A 81 19.20 -10.34 -25.94
CA LYS A 81 18.44 -9.08 -25.84
C LYS A 81 19.12 -8.00 -24.99
N LYS A 82 19.75 -8.37 -23.87
CA LYS A 82 20.37 -7.41 -22.93
C LYS A 82 21.79 -7.00 -23.33
N PHE A 83 22.55 -7.91 -23.90
CA PHE A 83 23.97 -7.73 -24.18
C PHE A 83 24.30 -7.69 -25.67
N LEU A 84 23.29 -7.82 -26.55
CA LEU A 84 23.47 -7.85 -28.02
C LEU A 84 24.52 -8.89 -28.42
N PHE A 85 24.48 -10.02 -27.71
CA PHE A 85 25.42 -11.13 -27.88
C PHE A 85 25.07 -11.96 -29.12
N GLY A 86 26.08 -12.34 -29.89
CA GLY A 86 25.96 -13.26 -31.03
C GLY A 86 26.95 -14.42 -30.89
N LYS A 87 26.72 -15.51 -31.62
CA LYS A 87 27.69 -16.62 -31.71
C LYS A 87 28.85 -16.23 -32.65
N GLU A 88 29.98 -16.92 -32.53
CA GLU A 88 31.21 -16.62 -33.30
C GLU A 88 30.98 -16.57 -34.82
N ASP A 89 30.01 -17.34 -35.32
CA ASP A 89 29.67 -17.43 -36.75
C ASP A 89 28.48 -16.53 -37.17
N GLU A 90 27.94 -15.72 -36.27
CA GLU A 90 26.76 -14.87 -36.51
C GLU A 90 27.15 -13.40 -36.77
N THR A 91 26.51 -12.76 -37.75
CA THR A 91 26.64 -11.32 -37.99
C THR A 91 25.49 -10.58 -37.32
N LEU A 92 25.80 -9.65 -36.39
CA LEU A 92 24.80 -8.89 -35.66
C LEU A 92 24.58 -7.52 -36.31
N TYR A 93 23.33 -7.16 -36.57
CA TYR A 93 22.95 -5.86 -37.15
C TYR A 93 22.17 -5.05 -36.10
N MET A 94 22.66 -3.86 -35.76
CA MET A 94 21.84 -2.86 -35.06
C MET A 94 21.22 -1.94 -36.08
N ILE A 95 19.89 -1.87 -36.09
CA ILE A 95 19.13 -0.98 -36.95
C ILE A 95 18.59 0.13 -36.08
N ASP A 96 19.23 1.29 -36.12
CA ASP A 96 18.65 2.51 -35.57
C ASP A 96 17.60 3.04 -36.53
N LYS A 97 16.34 3.06 -36.10
CA LYS A 97 15.33 3.88 -36.77
C LYS A 97 15.59 5.33 -36.36
N ASN A 98 16.36 6.04 -37.18
CA ASN A 98 16.27 7.49 -37.21
C ASN A 98 14.88 7.83 -37.77
N ASP A 99 13.93 8.06 -36.87
CA ASP A 99 12.65 8.67 -37.22
C ASP A 99 12.96 10.12 -37.66
N ASN A 100 12.85 10.37 -38.97
CA ASN A 100 12.82 11.72 -39.56
C ASN A 100 11.44 12.36 -39.32
#